data_AF-A0A8H2MG34-F1
#
_entry.id   AF-A0A8H2MG34-F1
#
_cell.length_a   1.000
_cell.length_b   1.000
_cell.length_c   1.000
_cell.angle_alpha   90.00
_cell.angle_beta   90.00
_cell.angle_gamma   90.00
#
_symmetry.space_group_name_H-M   'P 1'
#
loop_
_entity.id
_entity.type
_entity.pdbx_description
1 polymer ?
#
loop_
_entity_poly.entity_id
_entity_poly.type
_entity_poly.pdbx_seq_one_letter_code
_entity_poly.pdbx_strand_id
1 'polypeptide(L)'
;MKDRPKNIVIEMARENQTTQEGKNKSKARLKKIQEGLENLDSVHVEKQALDEEMLKSPKYYLYCLQNGKDIYTGKDLDIGQLQTYDIDHIIPRSFITDNSFDNLVLTSSTVNRGKLDNVPSPDIVRQQKGFWKQLLRAGLMSQRKFNNLTKGKLTDRDRQQFINRQLVETRQITKHVANLLSHHLNEKKEAGEINIVLLKSALTSQFRKKFDFYKVREVNDYHHAHDAYLNGVIALKLLDLYPYMAKDLVYGKYSYHRKIEGDKATQAKYKMSNIIERFAQDLLANPDGEIAWEKDKDLNTIRKVLSSKQINIIKKAEEGKGRLFKETINSRPSKKTEKRIPIKNNLDPNIYGGYIEEKMAYYIAINYLENGKTKKAIVGISIKDKKDFEGQTTEYLEKIGFNKASIINSFKNYTLFELENGSRRMIVGASKENDSKGELQKGNQMYLPQNLLEFVYHLKHYNEDETSHKFIVEHKAYYDELLNYIVEFANKYLELENSIEKIKDLYHGKGSDVEEKELVESFINLLAITKCGPAADITFLGEKISRKRYRSTNCLWGSEVIFQSPTGLYETRLRLE
;
A
#
# COMPACT_ATOMS: atom_id res chain seq x y z
N MET A 1 28.43 1.18 9.47
CA MET A 1 29.03 1.24 8.11
C MET A 1 30.07 2.33 8.13
N LYS A 2 31.34 2.02 7.86
CA LYS A 2 32.42 3.04 7.79
C LYS A 2 32.52 3.69 6.40
N ASP A 3 31.91 3.09 5.37
CA ASP A 3 31.94 3.60 4.01
C ASP A 3 30.61 4.21 3.58
N ARG A 4 30.70 5.26 2.75
CA ARG A 4 29.54 5.97 2.20
C ARG A 4 28.90 5.18 1.04
N PRO A 5 27.58 5.23 0.87
CA PRO A 5 26.94 4.55 -0.24
C PRO A 5 27.30 5.25 -1.57
N LYS A 6 27.56 4.46 -2.62
CA LYS A 6 27.79 5.00 -3.98
C LYS A 6 26.52 5.57 -4.61
N ASN A 7 25.38 4.95 -4.33
CA ASN A 7 24.08 5.31 -4.88
C ASN A 7 23.00 5.26 -3.80
N ILE A 8 22.07 6.23 -3.82
CA ILE A 8 20.84 6.22 -3.04
C ILE A 8 19.69 6.25 -4.03
N VAL A 9 18.90 5.18 -4.02
CA VAL A 9 17.77 5.02 -4.95
C VAL A 9 16.48 5.39 -4.23
N ILE A 10 15.72 6.30 -4.84
CA ILE A 10 14.49 6.83 -4.27
C ILE A 10 13.34 6.55 -5.21
N GLU A 11 12.27 6.03 -4.64
CA GLU A 11 10.96 5.91 -5.28
C GLU A 11 9.92 6.54 -4.35
N MET A 12 9.00 7.31 -4.93
CA MET A 12 7.89 7.89 -4.18
C MET A 12 6.57 7.38 -4.73
N ALA A 13 5.76 6.83 -3.82
CA ALA A 13 4.40 6.41 -4.11
C ALA A 13 3.60 7.56 -4.74
N ARG A 14 2.62 7.21 -5.59
CA ARG A 14 1.64 8.18 -6.09
C ARG A 14 0.77 8.62 -4.91
N GLU A 15 0.34 9.88 -4.88
CA GLU A 15 -0.68 10.38 -3.93
C GLU A 15 -1.92 9.48 -3.87
N ASN A 16 -2.23 8.76 -4.96
CA ASN A 16 -3.41 7.90 -5.09
C ASN A 16 -3.23 6.44 -4.65
N GLN A 17 -2.16 6.06 -3.91
CA GLN A 17 -2.01 4.70 -3.39
C GLN A 17 -2.43 4.62 -1.91
N THR A 18 -3.66 4.11 -1.74
CA THR A 18 -4.29 3.54 -0.54
C THR A 18 -4.59 4.48 0.64
N THR A 19 -5.87 4.89 0.73
CA THR A 19 -6.80 4.72 1.89
C THR A 19 -8.10 5.46 1.57
N GLN A 20 -9.27 4.84 1.74
CA GLN A 20 -10.64 5.38 1.47
C GLN A 20 -10.94 5.84 0.02
N GLU A 21 -9.97 6.30 -0.76
CA GLU A 21 -10.17 6.83 -2.11
C GLU A 21 -10.56 5.82 -3.18
N GLY A 22 -10.38 4.51 -2.94
CA GLY A 22 -10.96 3.48 -3.81
C GLY A 22 -12.48 3.62 -3.93
N LYS A 23 -13.15 4.00 -2.82
CA LYS A 23 -14.58 4.35 -2.79
C LYS A 23 -14.85 5.77 -3.31
N ASN A 24 -13.93 6.72 -3.17
CA ASN A 24 -14.08 8.05 -3.78
C ASN A 24 -13.90 8.04 -5.31
N LYS A 25 -13.15 7.07 -5.86
CA LYS A 25 -12.99 6.93 -7.32
C LYS A 25 -14.29 6.50 -7.99
N SER A 26 -15.08 5.58 -7.43
CA SER A 26 -16.38 5.22 -8.06
C SER A 26 -17.34 6.41 -8.07
N LYS A 27 -17.42 7.18 -6.98
CA LYS A 27 -18.23 8.41 -6.92
C LYS A 27 -17.73 9.50 -7.88
N ALA A 28 -16.43 9.74 -7.93
CA ALA A 28 -15.85 10.69 -8.87
C ALA A 28 -16.00 10.22 -10.33
N ARG A 29 -15.88 8.91 -10.59
CA ARG A 29 -16.17 8.30 -11.90
C ARG A 29 -17.63 8.48 -12.27
N LEU A 30 -18.55 8.17 -11.36
CA LEU A 30 -20.00 8.30 -11.56
C LEU A 30 -20.34 9.74 -11.94
N LYS A 31 -19.91 10.71 -11.12
CA LYS A 31 -20.13 12.13 -11.39
C LYS A 31 -19.60 12.55 -12.76
N LYS A 32 -18.35 12.16 -13.08
CA LYS A 32 -17.75 12.43 -14.40
C LYS A 32 -18.55 11.82 -15.56
N ILE A 33 -19.01 10.58 -15.40
CA ILE A 33 -19.81 9.90 -16.42
C ILE A 33 -21.18 10.58 -16.57
N GLN A 34 -21.87 10.89 -15.47
CA GLN A 34 -23.16 11.57 -15.49
C GLN A 34 -23.06 12.93 -16.20
N GLU A 35 -22.13 13.79 -15.77
CA GLU A 35 -21.87 15.08 -16.40
C GLU A 35 -21.51 14.93 -17.88
N GLY A 36 -20.69 13.94 -18.21
CA GLY A 36 -20.29 13.71 -19.60
C GLY A 36 -21.39 13.17 -20.50
N LEU A 37 -22.24 12.27 -19.99
CA LEU A 37 -23.41 11.78 -20.71
C LEU A 37 -24.50 12.86 -20.84
N GLU A 38 -24.56 13.81 -19.88
CA GLU A 38 -25.37 15.02 -19.96
C GLU A 38 -24.88 15.94 -21.08
N ASN A 39 -23.60 16.29 -21.08
CA ASN A 39 -23.03 17.14 -22.11
C ASN A 39 -23.09 16.54 -23.53
N LEU A 40 -23.28 15.22 -23.64
CA LEU A 40 -23.39 14.50 -24.90
C LEU A 40 -24.85 14.25 -25.34
N ASP A 41 -25.83 14.58 -24.49
CA ASP A 41 -27.24 14.20 -24.66
C ASP A 41 -27.41 12.72 -25.01
N SER A 42 -26.73 11.85 -24.24
CA SER A 42 -26.68 10.42 -24.57
C SER A 42 -28.06 9.74 -24.48
N VAL A 43 -28.39 8.99 -25.53
CA VAL A 43 -29.51 8.04 -25.60
C VAL A 43 -29.06 6.58 -25.49
N HIS A 44 -27.74 6.32 -25.49
CA HIS A 44 -27.16 4.97 -25.54
C HIS A 44 -26.80 4.41 -24.16
N VAL A 45 -26.59 5.28 -23.17
CA VAL A 45 -26.28 4.88 -21.80
C VAL A 45 -27.21 5.63 -20.87
N GLU A 46 -28.14 4.91 -20.23
CA GLU A 46 -29.09 5.51 -19.29
C GLU A 46 -28.39 5.96 -18.01
N LYS A 47 -28.45 7.27 -17.74
CA LYS A 47 -27.81 7.90 -16.56
C LYS A 47 -28.32 7.35 -15.22
N GLN A 48 -29.60 6.96 -15.19
CA GLN A 48 -30.30 6.49 -13.99
C GLN A 48 -30.01 5.01 -13.70
N ALA A 49 -29.47 4.25 -14.66
CA ALA A 49 -29.12 2.84 -14.53
C ALA A 49 -27.63 2.61 -14.25
N LEU A 50 -26.87 3.67 -13.95
CA LEU A 50 -25.44 3.56 -13.63
C LEU A 50 -25.24 3.01 -12.22
N ASP A 51 -24.61 1.85 -12.13
CA ASP A 51 -24.27 1.20 -10.87
C ASP A 51 -22.83 1.57 -10.43
N GLU A 52 -22.71 2.19 -9.25
CA GLU A 52 -21.43 2.56 -8.63
C GLU A 52 -20.47 1.36 -8.44
N GLU A 53 -21.03 0.18 -8.17
CA GLU A 53 -20.27 -1.06 -8.00
C GLU A 53 -19.73 -1.55 -9.34
N MET A 54 -20.55 -1.53 -10.39
CA MET A 54 -20.16 -1.92 -11.74
C MET A 54 -19.07 -0.99 -12.32
N LEU A 55 -19.07 0.30 -11.95
CA LEU A 55 -18.00 1.26 -12.34
C LEU A 55 -16.60 0.91 -11.80
N LYS A 56 -16.48 -0.09 -10.91
CA LYS A 56 -15.18 -0.66 -10.52
C LYS A 56 -14.58 -1.49 -11.66
N SER A 57 -15.42 -2.17 -12.46
CA SER A 57 -14.99 -2.97 -13.61
C SER A 57 -14.39 -2.08 -14.71
N PRO A 58 -13.16 -2.36 -15.19
CA PRO A 58 -12.55 -1.59 -16.27
C PRO A 58 -13.36 -1.62 -17.58
N LYS A 59 -13.98 -2.77 -17.93
CA LYS A 59 -14.79 -2.90 -19.14
C LYS A 59 -16.05 -2.05 -19.06
N TYR A 60 -16.80 -2.15 -17.96
CA TYR A 60 -18.01 -1.36 -17.75
C TYR A 60 -17.69 0.14 -17.71
N TYR A 61 -16.60 0.54 -17.05
CA TYR A 61 -16.22 1.95 -17.02
C TYR A 61 -15.84 2.48 -18.42
N LEU A 62 -15.11 1.69 -19.23
CA LEU A 62 -14.81 2.05 -20.61
C LEU A 62 -16.07 2.11 -21.49
N TYR A 63 -17.02 1.20 -21.30
CA TYR A 63 -18.32 1.22 -21.97
C TYR A 63 -19.04 2.56 -21.75
N CYS A 64 -19.13 3.02 -20.50
CA CYS A 64 -19.74 4.31 -20.17
C CYS A 64 -18.94 5.49 -20.77
N LEU A 65 -17.60 5.50 -20.65
CA LEU A 65 -16.76 6.56 -21.22
C LEU A 65 -16.87 6.65 -22.75
N GLN A 66 -17.17 5.54 -23.41
CA GLN A 66 -17.32 5.45 -24.86
C GLN A 66 -18.77 5.57 -25.30
N ASN A 67 -19.67 5.97 -24.40
CA ASN A 67 -21.08 6.13 -24.70
C ASN A 67 -21.73 4.88 -25.32
N GLY A 68 -21.34 3.69 -24.84
CA GLY A 68 -21.84 2.41 -25.33
C GLY A 68 -21.42 2.07 -26.76
N LYS A 69 -20.38 2.71 -27.31
CA LYS A 69 -19.90 2.45 -28.68
C LYS A 69 -18.46 1.93 -28.70
N ASP A 70 -18.17 1.09 -29.69
CA ASP A 70 -16.82 0.63 -30.00
C ASP A 70 -15.98 1.82 -30.45
N ILE A 71 -14.80 2.01 -29.86
CA ILE A 71 -13.98 3.19 -30.11
C ILE A 71 -13.43 3.26 -31.55
N TYR A 72 -13.29 2.11 -32.23
CA TYR A 72 -12.68 2.00 -33.54
C TYR A 72 -13.70 1.88 -34.66
N THR A 73 -14.86 1.27 -34.39
CA THR A 73 -15.91 1.10 -35.42
C THR A 73 -17.09 2.06 -35.26
N GLY A 74 -17.31 2.62 -34.07
CA GLY A 74 -18.48 3.45 -33.76
C GLY A 74 -19.79 2.68 -33.66
N LYS A 75 -19.76 1.35 -33.78
CA LYS A 75 -20.93 0.47 -33.59
C LYS A 75 -21.29 0.37 -32.12
N ASP A 76 -22.56 0.10 -31.85
CA ASP A 76 -23.04 -0.07 -30.48
C ASP A 76 -22.46 -1.36 -29.87
N LEU A 77 -22.12 -1.27 -28.60
CA LEU A 77 -21.68 -2.37 -27.75
C LEU A 77 -22.87 -2.84 -26.93
N ASP A 78 -23.03 -4.15 -26.79
CA ASP A 78 -24.05 -4.72 -25.92
C ASP A 78 -23.53 -4.82 -24.49
N ILE A 79 -24.21 -4.14 -23.57
CA ILE A 79 -23.91 -4.19 -22.13
C ILE A 79 -24.01 -5.61 -21.56
N GLY A 80 -24.91 -6.45 -22.09
CA GLY A 80 -25.08 -7.85 -21.69
C GLY A 80 -23.92 -8.76 -22.13
N GLN A 81 -23.11 -8.32 -23.10
CA GLN A 81 -22.01 -9.09 -23.66
C GLN A 81 -20.64 -8.46 -23.41
N LEU A 82 -20.50 -7.58 -22.42
CA LEU A 82 -19.22 -6.90 -22.13
C LEU A 82 -18.02 -7.85 -21.99
N GLN A 83 -18.25 -9.09 -21.56
CA GLN A 83 -17.18 -10.07 -21.42
C GLN A 83 -16.57 -10.52 -22.75
N THR A 84 -17.32 -10.47 -23.85
CA THR A 84 -16.84 -10.88 -25.18
C THR A 84 -15.98 -9.81 -25.86
N TYR A 85 -16.01 -8.57 -25.37
CA TYR A 85 -15.18 -7.48 -25.90
C TYR A 85 -13.80 -7.42 -25.25
N ASP A 86 -12.84 -6.89 -26.02
CA ASP A 86 -11.46 -6.77 -25.60
C ASP A 86 -11.17 -5.36 -25.06
N ILE A 87 -10.26 -5.30 -24.07
CA ILE A 87 -9.59 -4.04 -23.73
C ILE A 87 -8.30 -3.96 -24.54
N ASP A 88 -8.22 -3.01 -25.46
CA ASP A 88 -7.03 -2.71 -26.26
C ASP A 88 -6.24 -1.53 -25.69
N HIS A 89 -4.92 -1.55 -25.93
CA HIS A 89 -4.03 -0.43 -25.66
C HIS A 89 -3.86 0.41 -26.93
N ILE A 90 -4.30 1.68 -26.90
CA ILE A 90 -4.21 2.60 -28.05
C ILE A 90 -2.77 2.65 -28.57
N ILE A 91 -1.83 2.98 -27.67
CA ILE A 91 -0.40 2.78 -27.90
C ILE A 91 -0.05 1.40 -27.37
N PRO A 92 0.48 0.50 -28.23
CA PRO A 92 0.72 -0.90 -27.87
C PRO A 92 1.59 -1.06 -26.63
N ARG A 93 1.35 -2.14 -25.87
CA ARG A 93 2.18 -2.52 -24.71
C ARG A 93 3.64 -2.72 -25.05
N SER A 94 3.90 -3.17 -26.29
CA SER A 94 5.25 -3.28 -26.82
C SER A 94 5.96 -1.93 -26.88
N PHE A 95 5.27 -0.80 -26.94
CA PHE A 95 5.84 0.56 -26.95
C PHE A 95 5.79 1.27 -25.59
N ILE A 96 4.68 1.12 -24.87
CA ILE A 96 4.49 1.70 -23.54
C ILE A 96 3.57 0.82 -22.70
N THR A 97 4.04 0.48 -21.51
CA THR A 97 3.27 -0.14 -20.43
C THR A 97 2.46 0.93 -19.68
N ASP A 98 1.47 1.51 -20.36
CA ASP A 98 0.50 2.44 -19.77
C ASP A 98 -0.88 1.78 -19.68
N ASN A 99 -1.26 1.36 -18.46
CA ASN A 99 -2.55 0.76 -18.15
C ASN A 99 -3.57 1.79 -17.62
N SER A 100 -3.34 3.09 -17.81
CA SER A 100 -4.33 4.11 -17.48
C SER A 100 -5.48 4.12 -18.50
N PHE A 101 -6.67 4.56 -18.08
CA PHE A 101 -7.82 4.72 -18.98
C PHE A 101 -7.59 5.70 -20.14
N ASP A 102 -6.51 6.50 -20.10
CA ASP A 102 -6.06 7.35 -21.20
C ASP A 102 -5.38 6.58 -22.34
N ASN A 103 -4.97 5.32 -22.09
CA ASN A 103 -4.38 4.44 -23.09
C ASN A 103 -5.19 3.15 -23.31
N LEU A 104 -6.22 2.87 -22.49
CA LEU A 104 -7.10 1.72 -22.64
C LEU A 104 -8.40 2.09 -23.36
N VAL A 105 -8.90 1.20 -24.21
CA VAL A 105 -10.19 1.32 -24.89
C VAL A 105 -10.91 -0.02 -24.95
N LEU A 106 -12.24 0.00 -25.03
CA LEU A 106 -13.08 -1.18 -25.22
C LEU A 106 -13.43 -1.31 -26.71
N THR A 107 -13.20 -2.48 -27.29
CA THR A 107 -13.44 -2.73 -28.72
C THR A 107 -13.76 -4.21 -28.97
N SER A 108 -14.38 -4.50 -30.11
CA SER A 108 -14.62 -5.85 -30.60
C SER A 108 -13.32 -6.60 -30.91
N SER A 109 -13.23 -7.88 -30.52
CA SER A 109 -12.00 -8.67 -30.63
C SER A 109 -11.52 -8.86 -32.07
N THR A 110 -12.44 -8.84 -33.05
CA THR A 110 -12.11 -8.91 -34.49
C THR A 110 -11.29 -7.71 -34.94
N VAL A 111 -11.66 -6.51 -34.50
CA VAL A 111 -10.95 -5.27 -34.84
C VAL A 111 -9.65 -5.15 -34.07
N ASN A 112 -9.63 -5.58 -32.81
CA ASN A 112 -8.42 -5.62 -32.00
C ASN A 112 -7.31 -6.45 -32.66
N ARG A 113 -7.63 -7.67 -33.13
CA ARG A 113 -6.67 -8.56 -33.81
C ARG A 113 -6.11 -7.98 -35.11
N GLY A 114 -6.88 -7.12 -35.80
CA GLY A 114 -6.46 -6.48 -37.04
C GLY A 114 -5.48 -5.31 -36.87
N LYS A 115 -5.25 -4.80 -35.65
CA LYS A 115 -4.46 -3.57 -35.38
C LYS A 115 -2.93 -3.78 -35.39
N LEU A 116 -2.44 -5.03 -35.47
CA LEU A 116 -1.02 -5.40 -35.68
C LEU A 116 0.00 -4.58 -34.86
N ASP A 117 -0.22 -4.44 -33.55
CA ASP A 117 0.68 -3.70 -32.63
C ASP A 117 1.06 -2.27 -33.09
N ASN A 118 0.09 -1.51 -33.60
CA ASN A 118 0.28 -0.10 -33.94
C ASN A 118 -0.85 0.79 -33.40
N VAL A 119 -0.71 2.11 -33.55
CA VAL A 119 -1.82 3.06 -33.31
C VAL A 119 -2.93 2.88 -34.35
N PRO A 120 -4.16 3.39 -34.11
CA PRO A 120 -5.26 3.28 -35.07
C PRO A 120 -4.86 3.75 -36.46
N SER A 121 -5.29 3.02 -37.49
CA SER A 121 -4.96 3.35 -38.88
C SER A 121 -5.54 4.72 -39.28
N PRO A 122 -4.95 5.41 -40.28
CA PRO A 122 -5.47 6.69 -40.76
C PRO A 122 -6.95 6.65 -41.15
N ASP A 123 -7.46 5.52 -41.64
CA ASP A 123 -8.86 5.34 -42.01
C ASP A 123 -9.78 5.28 -40.79
N ILE A 124 -9.39 4.52 -39.76
CA ILE A 124 -10.11 4.51 -38.47
C ILE A 124 -10.12 5.93 -37.89
N VAL A 125 -8.97 6.62 -37.90
CA VAL A 125 -8.87 8.01 -37.43
C VAL A 125 -9.82 8.91 -38.21
N ARG A 126 -9.85 8.83 -39.54
CA ARG A 126 -10.72 9.65 -40.38
C ARG A 126 -12.20 9.44 -40.06
N GLN A 127 -12.62 8.18 -39.91
CA GLN A 127 -14.00 7.80 -39.64
C GLN A 127 -14.44 8.19 -38.22
N GLN A 128 -13.60 7.97 -37.21
CA GLN A 128 -13.98 8.10 -35.81
C GLN A 128 -13.60 9.45 -35.16
N LYS A 129 -12.76 10.28 -35.79
CA LYS A 129 -12.30 11.56 -35.21
C LYS A 129 -13.45 12.50 -34.86
N GLY A 130 -14.56 12.47 -35.60
CA GLY A 130 -15.77 13.22 -35.27
C GLY A 130 -16.35 12.80 -33.92
N PHE A 131 -16.59 11.50 -33.76
CA PHE A 131 -17.05 10.89 -32.51
C PHE A 131 -16.09 11.14 -31.34
N TRP A 132 -14.78 10.95 -31.53
CA TRP A 132 -13.79 11.21 -30.48
C TRP A 132 -13.76 12.68 -30.03
N LYS A 133 -13.99 13.63 -30.95
CA LYS A 133 -14.12 15.06 -30.59
C LYS A 133 -15.36 15.33 -29.74
N GLN A 134 -16.48 14.64 -30.00
CA GLN A 134 -17.68 14.74 -29.18
C GLN A 134 -17.40 14.25 -27.75
N LEU A 135 -16.80 13.06 -27.61
CA LEU A 135 -16.40 12.52 -26.31
C LEU A 135 -15.43 13.44 -25.55
N LEU A 136 -14.48 14.06 -26.26
CA LEU A 136 -13.53 15.02 -25.68
C LEU A 136 -14.23 16.27 -25.15
N ARG A 137 -15.14 16.86 -25.94
CA ARG A 137 -15.92 18.05 -25.53
C ARG A 137 -16.83 17.76 -24.34
N ALA A 138 -17.42 16.57 -24.32
CA ALA A 138 -18.25 16.11 -23.22
C ALA A 138 -17.44 15.75 -21.95
N GLY A 139 -16.10 15.76 -22.00
CA GLY A 139 -15.26 15.38 -20.85
C GLY A 139 -15.15 13.86 -20.60
N LEU A 140 -15.76 13.04 -21.46
CA LEU A 140 -15.68 11.58 -21.41
C LEU A 140 -14.33 11.06 -21.95
N MET A 141 -13.61 11.85 -22.74
CA MET A 141 -12.25 11.54 -23.23
C MET A 141 -11.26 12.63 -22.80
N SER A 142 -10.06 12.24 -22.38
CA SER A 142 -8.99 13.21 -22.10
C SER A 142 -8.31 13.69 -23.39
N GLN A 143 -7.73 14.88 -23.35
CA GLN A 143 -6.92 15.39 -24.47
C GLN A 143 -5.77 14.44 -24.81
N ARG A 144 -5.18 13.80 -23.80
CA ARG A 144 -4.10 12.83 -23.97
C ARG A 144 -4.57 11.60 -24.76
N LYS A 145 -5.73 11.04 -24.39
CA LYS A 145 -6.33 9.89 -25.07
C LYS A 145 -6.67 10.22 -26.53
N PHE A 146 -7.27 11.38 -26.76
CA PHE A 146 -7.56 11.89 -28.11
C PHE A 146 -6.29 12.02 -28.97
N ASN A 147 -5.22 12.59 -28.41
CA ASN A 147 -3.94 12.73 -29.11
C ASN A 147 -3.30 11.36 -29.43
N ASN A 148 -3.43 10.38 -28.54
CA ASN A 148 -2.95 9.01 -28.79
C ASN A 148 -3.74 8.33 -29.91
N LEU A 149 -5.07 8.45 -29.90
CA LEU A 149 -5.95 7.88 -30.93
C LEU A 149 -5.70 8.49 -32.31
N THR A 150 -5.44 9.80 -32.37
CA THR A 150 -5.26 10.55 -33.63
C THR A 150 -3.81 10.65 -34.11
N LYS A 151 -2.88 9.94 -33.47
CA LYS A 151 -1.45 10.06 -33.71
C LYS A 151 -1.00 9.64 -35.12
N GLY A 152 -1.72 8.70 -35.74
CA GLY A 152 -1.49 8.22 -37.11
C GLY A 152 -0.26 7.31 -37.30
N LYS A 153 0.89 7.61 -36.69
CA LYS A 153 2.08 6.75 -36.72
C LYS A 153 2.93 6.90 -35.45
N LEU A 154 3.56 5.81 -35.02
CA LEU A 154 4.57 5.82 -33.97
C LEU A 154 5.96 6.05 -34.58
N THR A 155 6.60 7.17 -34.25
CA THR A 155 7.97 7.49 -34.69
C THR A 155 9.02 7.02 -33.67
N ASP A 156 10.28 6.93 -34.07
CA ASP A 156 11.37 6.59 -33.14
C ASP A 156 11.57 7.65 -32.05
N ARG A 157 11.29 8.92 -32.36
CA ARG A 157 11.27 9.99 -31.36
C ARG A 157 10.16 9.80 -30.32
N ASP A 158 9.01 9.28 -30.75
CA ASP A 158 7.92 8.92 -29.83
C ASP A 158 8.33 7.76 -28.93
N ARG A 159 8.99 6.73 -29.48
CA ARG A 159 9.57 5.62 -28.69
C ARG A 159 10.49 6.16 -27.60
N GLN A 160 11.43 7.04 -27.95
CA GLN A 160 12.33 7.68 -26.97
C GLN A 160 11.56 8.44 -25.89
N GLN A 161 10.55 9.21 -26.27
CA GLN A 161 9.76 9.97 -25.32
C GLN A 161 8.94 9.06 -24.40
N PHE A 162 8.41 7.94 -24.89
CA PHE A 162 7.67 6.97 -24.09
C PHE A 162 8.57 6.22 -23.12
N ILE A 163 9.72 5.72 -23.59
CA ILE A 163 10.74 5.07 -22.74
C ILE A 163 11.19 6.04 -21.64
N ASN A 164 11.55 7.28 -21.99
CA ASN A 164 11.93 8.28 -20.99
C ASN A 164 10.79 8.57 -20.01
N ARG A 165 9.52 8.60 -20.46
CA ARG A 165 8.37 8.78 -19.56
C ARG A 165 8.12 7.58 -18.65
N GLN A 166 8.55 6.38 -19.00
CA GLN A 166 8.43 5.21 -18.12
C GLN A 166 9.50 5.17 -17.05
N LEU A 167 10.70 5.66 -17.36
CA LEU A 167 11.89 5.55 -16.51
C LEU A 167 12.08 6.77 -15.62
N VAL A 168 12.03 7.96 -16.22
CA VAL A 168 12.41 9.22 -15.58
C VAL A 168 11.31 9.70 -14.67
N GLU A 169 11.62 9.93 -13.40
CA GLU A 169 10.71 10.58 -12.48
C GLU A 169 10.57 12.08 -12.81
N THR A 170 9.33 12.51 -13.02
CA THR A 170 9.01 13.87 -13.47
C THR A 170 8.34 14.71 -12.39
N ARG A 171 7.89 14.09 -11.28
CA ARG A 171 7.20 14.80 -10.19
C ARG A 171 8.15 15.73 -9.45
N GLN A 172 7.70 16.97 -9.24
CA GLN A 172 8.50 17.98 -8.54
C GLN A 172 8.79 17.59 -7.10
N ILE A 173 7.81 17.00 -6.39
CA ILE A 173 8.03 16.54 -5.01
C ILE A 173 9.22 15.57 -4.90
N THR A 174 9.32 14.59 -5.81
CA THR A 174 10.43 13.64 -5.82
C THR A 174 11.76 14.32 -6.16
N LYS A 175 11.75 15.28 -7.10
CA LYS A 175 12.93 16.07 -7.44
C LYS A 175 13.40 16.94 -6.27
N HIS A 176 12.49 17.50 -5.48
CA HIS A 176 12.83 18.27 -4.29
C HIS A 176 13.43 17.39 -3.19
N VAL A 177 12.90 16.19 -2.97
CA VAL A 177 13.51 15.21 -2.05
C VAL A 177 14.92 14.85 -2.51
N ALA A 178 15.12 14.58 -3.80
CA ALA A 178 16.44 14.31 -4.35
C ALA A 178 17.38 15.51 -4.22
N ASN A 179 16.90 16.74 -4.42
CA ASN A 179 17.68 17.95 -4.19
C ASN A 179 18.13 18.06 -2.74
N LEU A 180 17.23 17.84 -1.79
CA LEU A 180 17.53 17.92 -0.35
C LEU A 180 18.60 16.89 0.05
N LEU A 181 18.45 15.65 -0.41
CA LEU A 181 19.43 14.60 -0.15
C LEU A 181 20.76 14.86 -0.85
N SER A 182 20.73 15.28 -2.11
CA SER A 182 21.94 15.63 -2.86
C SER A 182 22.67 16.80 -2.20
N HIS A 183 21.95 17.82 -1.76
CA HIS A 183 22.54 18.96 -1.06
C HIS A 183 23.22 18.46 0.21
N HIS A 184 22.46 17.86 1.14
CA HIS A 184 22.96 17.45 2.46
C HIS A 184 24.09 16.41 2.39
N LEU A 185 24.01 15.46 1.47
CA LEU A 185 24.99 14.39 1.36
C LEU A 185 26.21 14.78 0.54
N ASN A 186 26.08 15.65 -0.48
CA ASN A 186 27.21 16.02 -1.33
C ASN A 186 27.82 17.40 -0.98
N GLU A 187 27.53 17.97 0.21
CA GLU A 187 28.16 19.22 0.68
C GLU A 187 29.69 19.12 0.71
N LYS A 188 30.22 18.00 1.20
CA LYS A 188 31.66 17.71 1.30
C LYS A 188 32.11 16.83 0.13
N LYS A 189 32.41 17.46 -1.00
CA LYS A 189 32.79 16.78 -2.26
C LYS A 189 34.02 15.88 -2.16
N GLU A 190 34.93 16.15 -1.21
CA GLU A 190 36.18 15.42 -1.00
C GLU A 190 35.96 13.94 -0.60
N ALA A 191 34.79 13.60 -0.05
CA ALA A 191 34.47 12.25 0.40
C ALA A 191 33.75 11.39 -0.67
N GLY A 192 33.84 11.78 -1.95
CA GLY A 192 33.16 11.13 -3.08
C GLY A 192 31.71 11.57 -3.27
N GLU A 193 31.29 11.68 -4.53
CA GLU A 193 29.93 12.06 -4.91
C GLU A 193 28.97 10.86 -4.75
N ILE A 194 27.87 11.07 -4.03
CA ILE A 194 26.76 10.10 -3.92
C ILE A 194 25.75 10.38 -5.02
N ASN A 195 25.51 9.39 -5.87
CA ASN A 195 24.46 9.49 -6.89
C ASN A 195 23.08 9.34 -6.25
N ILE A 196 22.21 10.33 -6.43
CA ILE A 196 20.80 10.21 -6.05
C ILE A 196 20.02 9.74 -7.28
N VAL A 197 19.58 8.48 -7.28
CA VAL A 197 18.91 7.83 -8.40
C VAL A 197 17.40 7.87 -8.20
N LEU A 198 16.67 8.33 -9.21
CA LEU A 198 15.22 8.42 -9.21
C LEU A 198 14.62 7.34 -10.08
N LEU A 199 13.80 6.46 -9.48
CA LEU A 199 13.06 5.43 -10.21
C LEU A 199 11.55 5.63 -10.11
N LYS A 200 10.86 5.31 -11.20
CA LYS A 200 9.40 5.19 -11.23
C LYS A 200 8.96 3.83 -10.70
N SER A 201 7.96 3.85 -9.81
CA SER A 201 7.35 2.64 -9.22
C SER A 201 6.80 1.62 -10.22
N ALA A 202 6.52 2.05 -11.45
CA ALA A 202 6.08 1.17 -12.53
C ALA A 202 7.12 0.09 -12.86
N LEU A 203 8.42 0.42 -12.80
CA LEU A 203 9.50 -0.52 -13.13
C LEU A 203 9.54 -1.70 -12.17
N THR A 204 9.50 -1.43 -10.87
CA THR A 204 9.50 -2.48 -9.84
C THR A 204 8.25 -3.34 -9.92
N SER A 205 7.11 -2.73 -10.28
CA SER A 205 5.85 -3.47 -10.47
C SER A 205 5.92 -4.39 -11.69
N GLN A 206 6.50 -3.92 -12.80
CA GLN A 206 6.73 -4.72 -14.01
C GLN A 206 7.75 -5.82 -13.77
N PHE A 207 8.86 -5.53 -13.10
CA PHE A 207 9.89 -6.51 -12.74
C PHE A 207 9.31 -7.63 -11.89
N ARG A 208 8.48 -7.29 -10.90
CA ARG A 208 7.77 -8.30 -10.09
C ARG A 208 6.89 -9.21 -10.94
N LYS A 209 6.08 -8.63 -11.83
CA LYS A 209 5.19 -9.40 -12.71
C LYS A 209 5.95 -10.27 -13.71
N LYS A 210 7.13 -9.82 -14.16
CA LYS A 210 7.94 -10.56 -15.15
C LYS A 210 8.62 -11.81 -14.56
N PHE A 211 8.97 -11.77 -13.28
CA PHE A 211 9.78 -12.81 -12.62
C PHE A 211 9.07 -13.43 -11.41
N ASP A 212 7.74 -13.28 -11.34
CA ASP A 212 6.89 -13.91 -10.33
C ASP A 212 7.29 -13.58 -8.88
N PHE A 213 7.69 -12.32 -8.65
CA PHE A 213 7.95 -11.80 -7.30
C PHE A 213 6.68 -11.22 -6.70
N TYR A 214 5.81 -12.12 -6.24
CA TYR A 214 4.48 -11.81 -5.71
C TYR A 214 4.52 -10.82 -4.55
N LYS A 215 3.53 -9.92 -4.53
CA LYS A 215 3.35 -8.89 -3.49
C LYS A 215 1.92 -8.91 -2.98
N VAL A 216 1.75 -9.26 -1.71
CA VAL A 216 0.46 -9.26 -1.01
C VAL A 216 0.56 -8.38 0.24
N ARG A 217 -0.19 -7.27 0.27
CA ARG A 217 -0.15 -6.26 1.36
C ARG A 217 -0.99 -6.65 2.58
N GLU A 218 -1.85 -7.64 2.38
CA GLU A 218 -2.77 -8.17 3.38
C GLU A 218 -2.05 -9.10 4.37
N VAL A 219 -0.98 -9.76 3.93
CA VAL A 219 -0.18 -10.68 4.75
C VAL A 219 0.66 -9.92 5.78
N ASN A 220 1.45 -8.92 5.32
CA ASN A 220 2.35 -8.14 6.17
C ASN A 220 2.84 -6.85 5.51
N ASP A 221 3.64 -6.10 6.27
CA ASP A 221 4.24 -4.84 5.84
C ASP A 221 5.63 -5.00 5.19
N TYR A 222 6.11 -6.23 4.94
CA TYR A 222 7.45 -6.51 4.38
C TYR A 222 7.61 -5.95 2.96
N HIS A 223 6.49 -5.79 2.25
CA HIS A 223 6.47 -5.31 0.89
C HIS A 223 7.14 -3.95 0.69
N HIS A 224 7.18 -3.08 1.72
CA HIS A 224 7.92 -1.82 1.66
C HIS A 224 9.43 -2.03 1.59
N ALA A 225 9.97 -2.92 2.42
CA ALA A 225 11.39 -3.27 2.40
C ALA A 225 11.76 -3.99 1.09
N HIS A 226 10.89 -4.89 0.62
CA HIS A 226 11.08 -5.58 -0.66
C HIS A 226 11.08 -4.63 -1.85
N ASP A 227 10.15 -3.66 -1.90
CA ASP A 227 10.10 -2.66 -2.97
C ASP A 227 11.37 -1.77 -2.93
N ALA A 228 11.85 -1.37 -1.74
CA ALA A 228 13.10 -0.61 -1.60
C ALA A 228 14.33 -1.41 -2.08
N TYR A 229 14.42 -2.70 -1.73
CA TYR A 229 15.49 -3.58 -2.21
C TYR A 229 15.46 -3.74 -3.73
N LEU A 230 14.30 -4.03 -4.31
CA LEU A 230 14.16 -4.20 -5.76
C LEU A 230 14.46 -2.90 -6.51
N ASN A 231 14.03 -1.75 -6.00
CA ASN A 231 14.40 -0.44 -6.55
C ASN A 231 15.94 -0.31 -6.63
N GLY A 232 16.64 -0.67 -5.55
CA GLY A 232 18.10 -0.70 -5.50
C GLY A 232 18.71 -1.59 -6.58
N VAL A 233 18.30 -2.85 -6.63
CA VAL A 233 18.82 -3.84 -7.61
C VAL A 233 18.57 -3.37 -9.04
N ILE A 234 17.34 -2.98 -9.37
CA ILE A 234 16.96 -2.55 -10.72
C ILE A 234 17.77 -1.31 -11.12
N ALA A 235 17.84 -0.28 -10.27
CA ALA A 235 18.60 0.93 -10.57
C ALA A 235 20.08 0.62 -10.85
N LEU A 236 20.72 -0.16 -9.97
CA LEU A 236 22.14 -0.47 -10.09
C LEU A 236 22.42 -1.26 -11.36
N LYS A 237 21.63 -2.31 -11.65
CA LYS A 237 21.79 -3.10 -12.87
C LYS A 237 21.52 -2.29 -14.13
N LEU A 238 20.57 -1.35 -14.11
CA LEU A 238 20.32 -0.45 -15.24
C LEU A 238 21.47 0.53 -15.48
N LEU A 239 22.05 1.09 -14.43
CA LEU A 239 23.18 2.01 -14.56
C LEU A 239 24.45 1.30 -15.03
N ASP A 240 24.63 0.04 -14.65
CA ASP A 240 25.75 -0.81 -15.10
C ASP A 240 25.56 -1.22 -16.57
N LEU A 241 24.39 -1.75 -16.93
CA LEU A 241 24.07 -2.14 -18.32
C LEU A 241 24.02 -0.95 -19.29
N TYR A 242 23.53 0.21 -18.81
CA TYR A 242 23.34 1.41 -19.63
C TYR A 242 23.85 2.66 -18.91
N PRO A 243 25.18 2.88 -18.85
CA PRO A 243 25.75 4.04 -18.18
C PRO A 243 25.22 5.39 -18.72
N TYR A 244 24.83 5.43 -20.00
CA TYR A 244 24.22 6.61 -20.62
C TYR A 244 22.88 7.02 -20.01
N MET A 245 22.19 6.13 -19.28
CA MET A 245 20.94 6.43 -18.57
C MET A 245 21.17 7.22 -17.28
N ALA A 246 22.41 7.38 -16.83
CA ALA A 246 22.72 8.18 -15.65
C ALA A 246 22.21 9.63 -15.79
N LYS A 247 22.22 10.21 -17.00
CA LYS A 247 21.68 11.56 -17.26
C LYS A 247 20.17 11.70 -17.02
N ASP A 248 19.46 10.57 -17.12
CA ASP A 248 18.01 10.49 -17.06
C ASP A 248 17.54 10.03 -15.66
N LEU A 249 18.33 9.19 -14.98
CA LEU A 249 18.00 8.61 -13.68
C LEU A 249 18.71 9.28 -12.48
N VAL A 250 19.90 9.83 -12.66
CA VAL A 250 20.69 10.44 -11.57
C VAL A 250 20.40 11.93 -11.51
N TYR A 251 19.95 12.39 -10.34
CA TYR A 251 19.72 13.80 -10.07
C TYR A 251 20.99 14.63 -10.30
N GLY A 252 20.86 15.80 -10.91
CA GLY A 252 21.99 16.71 -11.17
C GLY A 252 22.86 16.36 -12.40
N LYS A 253 22.77 15.15 -12.95
CA LYS A 253 23.52 14.73 -14.16
C LYS A 253 22.83 15.06 -15.48
N TYR A 254 21.80 15.90 -15.45
CA TYR A 254 21.09 16.33 -16.67
C TYR A 254 21.99 17.27 -17.48
N SER A 255 22.57 16.78 -18.58
CA SER A 255 23.32 17.64 -19.49
C SER A 255 22.36 18.52 -20.31
N TYR A 256 22.49 19.84 -20.22
CA TYR A 256 21.93 20.79 -21.19
C TYR A 256 22.70 20.67 -22.51
N HIS A 257 22.68 19.51 -23.15
CA HIS A 257 23.22 19.36 -24.50
C HIS A 257 22.10 19.67 -25.48
N ARG A 258 22.31 20.71 -26.31
CA ARG A 258 21.52 20.95 -27.53
C ARG A 258 21.38 19.60 -28.23
N LYS A 259 20.15 19.21 -28.52
CA LYS A 259 19.88 18.07 -29.40
C LYS A 259 20.52 18.39 -30.74
N ILE A 260 21.72 17.89 -30.98
CA ILE A 260 22.29 17.83 -32.32
C ILE A 260 21.45 16.76 -33.02
N GLU A 261 20.56 17.19 -33.90
CA GLU A 261 19.93 16.31 -34.87
C GLU A 261 21.06 15.72 -35.73
N GLY A 262 21.31 14.41 -35.63
CA GLY A 262 22.19 13.79 -36.64
C GLY A 262 22.86 12.46 -36.32
N ASP A 263 22.98 12.01 -35.07
CA ASP A 263 23.78 10.80 -34.85
C ASP A 263 22.99 9.50 -35.08
N LYS A 264 23.31 8.80 -36.18
CA LYS A 264 22.83 7.45 -36.51
C LYS A 264 23.16 6.41 -35.42
N ALA A 265 24.17 6.65 -34.58
CA ALA A 265 24.44 5.86 -33.38
C ALA A 265 23.37 6.04 -32.27
N THR A 266 22.72 7.21 -32.23
CA THR A 266 21.55 7.49 -31.39
C THR A 266 20.33 6.72 -31.87
N GLN A 267 20.26 6.31 -33.15
CA GLN A 267 19.15 5.52 -33.68
C GLN A 267 19.28 4.01 -33.38
N ALA A 268 20.51 3.48 -33.26
CA ALA A 268 20.74 2.11 -32.79
C ALA A 268 20.48 1.93 -31.28
N LYS A 269 20.62 3.00 -30.50
CA LYS A 269 20.53 3.04 -29.02
C LYS A 269 19.13 2.88 -28.41
N TYR A 270 18.04 2.84 -29.19
CA TYR A 270 16.66 2.86 -28.65
C TYR A 270 15.71 1.78 -29.22
N LYS A 271 16.24 0.61 -29.60
CA LYS A 271 15.42 -0.53 -30.05
C LYS A 271 14.60 -1.23 -28.94
N MET A 272 14.74 -0.86 -27.67
CA MET A 272 14.20 -1.64 -26.55
C MET A 272 13.07 -0.93 -25.84
N SER A 273 11.88 -1.19 -26.33
CA SER A 273 10.64 -0.60 -25.86
C SER A 273 10.11 -1.22 -24.55
N ASN A 274 10.83 -2.18 -23.96
CA ASN A 274 10.60 -2.63 -22.59
C ASN A 274 11.91 -3.06 -21.90
N ILE A 275 12.48 -2.19 -21.07
CA ILE A 275 13.73 -2.44 -20.34
C ILE A 275 13.65 -3.66 -19.43
N ILE A 276 12.47 -3.97 -18.89
CA ILE A 276 12.27 -5.13 -18.03
C ILE A 276 12.41 -6.45 -18.80
N GLU A 277 12.01 -6.49 -20.08
CA GLU A 277 12.13 -7.69 -20.92
C GLU A 277 13.59 -8.12 -21.10
N ARG A 278 14.53 -7.19 -21.00
CA ARG A 278 15.94 -7.55 -21.13
C ARG A 278 16.47 -8.41 -20.01
N PHE A 279 15.97 -8.22 -18.79
CA PHE A 279 16.36 -9.06 -17.67
C PHE A 279 15.91 -10.53 -17.85
N ALA A 280 15.08 -10.84 -18.86
CA ALA A 280 14.71 -12.20 -19.21
C ALA A 280 15.76 -12.93 -20.06
N GLN A 281 16.75 -12.21 -20.59
CA GLN A 281 17.92 -12.81 -21.26
C GLN A 281 18.85 -13.41 -20.22
N ASP A 282 19.48 -14.54 -20.56
CA ASP A 282 20.27 -15.31 -19.60
C ASP A 282 21.53 -14.56 -19.14
N LEU A 283 22.20 -13.85 -20.05
CA LEU A 283 23.38 -13.05 -19.78
C LEU A 283 23.28 -11.68 -20.45
N LEU A 284 23.66 -10.63 -19.73
CA LEU A 284 23.86 -9.29 -20.28
C LEU A 284 25.19 -8.72 -19.81
N ALA A 285 25.97 -8.23 -20.77
CA ALA A 285 27.22 -7.53 -20.50
C ALA A 285 27.02 -6.00 -20.51
N ASN A 286 27.84 -5.30 -19.72
CA ASN A 286 27.97 -3.85 -19.80
C ASN A 286 28.83 -3.43 -21.03
N PRO A 287 28.95 -2.12 -21.35
CA PRO A 287 29.74 -1.66 -22.48
C PRO A 287 31.24 -2.04 -22.44
N ASP A 288 31.78 -2.33 -21.26
CA ASP A 288 33.16 -2.73 -21.05
C ASP A 288 33.37 -4.25 -21.25
N GLY A 289 32.29 -4.98 -21.52
CA GLY A 289 32.31 -6.43 -21.77
C GLY A 289 32.20 -7.29 -20.51
N GLU A 290 32.03 -6.70 -19.33
CA GLU A 290 31.83 -7.42 -18.08
C GLU A 290 30.38 -7.86 -17.92
N ILE A 291 30.14 -9.03 -17.32
CA ILE A 291 28.79 -9.55 -17.06
C ILE A 291 28.14 -8.71 -15.95
N ALA A 292 27.18 -7.88 -16.33
CA ALA A 292 26.41 -7.04 -15.41
C ALA A 292 25.13 -7.74 -14.91
N TRP A 293 24.59 -8.68 -15.68
CA TRP A 293 23.41 -9.47 -15.27
C TRP A 293 23.54 -10.92 -15.71
N GLU A 294 23.28 -11.82 -14.77
CA GLU A 294 23.17 -13.26 -14.97
C GLU A 294 21.83 -13.70 -14.37
N LYS A 295 20.89 -14.05 -15.24
CA LYS A 295 19.48 -14.21 -14.89
C LYS A 295 19.26 -15.15 -13.72
N ASP A 296 19.73 -16.38 -13.80
CA ASP A 296 19.42 -17.36 -12.76
C ASP A 296 20.11 -17.02 -11.43
N LYS A 297 21.37 -16.60 -11.46
CA LYS A 297 22.12 -16.20 -10.27
C LYS A 297 21.52 -14.97 -9.59
N ASP A 298 21.26 -13.91 -10.35
CA ASP A 298 20.72 -12.66 -9.82
C ASP A 298 19.26 -12.87 -9.34
N LEU A 299 18.42 -13.58 -10.09
CA LEU A 299 17.04 -13.87 -9.68
C LEU A 299 17.00 -14.78 -8.43
N ASN A 300 17.87 -15.78 -8.32
CA ASN A 300 17.97 -16.62 -7.12
C ASN A 300 18.42 -15.82 -5.90
N THR A 301 19.35 -14.89 -6.08
CA THR A 301 19.77 -13.96 -5.02
C THR A 301 18.59 -13.09 -4.57
N ILE A 302 17.83 -12.54 -5.52
CA ILE A 302 16.62 -11.77 -5.23
C ILE A 302 15.58 -12.63 -4.48
N ARG A 303 15.28 -13.85 -4.95
CA ARG A 303 14.35 -14.78 -4.27
C ARG A 303 14.78 -15.02 -2.82
N LYS A 304 16.06 -15.32 -2.60
CA LYS A 304 16.62 -15.54 -1.26
C LYS A 304 16.40 -14.33 -0.35
N VAL A 305 16.69 -13.11 -0.83
CA VAL A 305 16.48 -11.88 -0.05
C VAL A 305 15.00 -11.68 0.25
N LEU A 306 14.11 -11.83 -0.73
CA LEU A 306 12.66 -11.66 -0.56
C LEU A 306 12.01 -12.73 0.33
N SER A 307 12.63 -13.91 0.46
CA SER A 307 12.20 -14.98 1.38
C SER A 307 12.71 -14.81 2.81
N SER A 308 13.46 -13.74 3.11
CA SER A 308 14.04 -13.52 4.43
C SER A 308 12.94 -13.34 5.48
N LYS A 309 12.99 -14.14 6.54
CA LYS A 309 12.02 -14.12 7.63
C LYS A 309 12.20 -12.92 8.56
N GLN A 310 13.45 -12.47 8.71
CA GLN A 310 13.83 -11.35 9.57
C GLN A 310 13.92 -10.07 8.75
N ILE A 311 12.88 -9.25 8.82
CA ILE A 311 12.85 -7.92 8.19
C ILE A 311 12.49 -6.90 9.26
N ASN A 312 13.28 -5.82 9.32
CA ASN A 312 13.08 -4.75 10.28
C ASN A 312 11.90 -3.87 9.86
N ILE A 313 10.72 -4.16 10.39
CA ILE A 313 9.53 -3.31 10.29
C ILE A 313 9.29 -2.63 11.64
N ILE A 314 9.42 -1.31 11.66
CA ILE A 314 9.31 -0.51 12.88
C ILE A 314 8.08 0.38 12.76
N LYS A 315 7.17 0.24 13.73
CA LYS A 315 6.16 1.28 13.96
C LYS A 315 6.82 2.38 14.79
N LYS A 316 6.96 3.58 14.21
CA LYS A 316 7.56 4.72 14.88
C LYS A 316 6.84 5.01 16.20
N ALA A 317 7.55 4.87 17.31
CA ALA A 317 7.05 5.26 18.61
C ALA A 317 7.03 6.80 18.75
N GLU A 318 5.89 7.36 19.16
CA GLU A 318 5.73 8.81 19.23
C GLU A 318 4.78 9.27 20.32
N GLU A 319 5.00 10.50 20.78
CA GLU A 319 4.06 11.14 21.68
C GLU A 319 2.79 11.54 20.93
N GLY A 320 1.66 11.34 21.58
CA GLY A 320 0.38 11.82 21.08
C GLY A 320 0.35 13.34 21.02
N LYS A 321 -0.09 13.87 19.88
CA LYS A 321 -0.29 15.31 19.63
C LYS A 321 -1.67 15.56 19.00
N GLY A 322 -2.11 16.81 18.97
CA GLY A 322 -3.37 17.25 18.35
C GLY A 322 -4.53 17.35 19.35
N ARG A 323 -5.71 16.86 18.96
CA ARG A 323 -6.94 16.99 19.77
C ARG A 323 -6.79 16.42 21.19
N LEU A 324 -7.41 17.06 22.16
CA LEU A 324 -7.40 16.64 23.57
C LEU A 324 -8.38 15.48 23.82
N PHE A 325 -9.54 15.50 23.17
CA PHE A 325 -10.63 14.54 23.32
C PHE A 325 -11.46 14.48 22.02
N LYS A 326 -12.45 13.59 21.96
CA LYS A 326 -13.43 13.59 20.87
C LYS A 326 -14.29 14.85 20.95
N GLU A 327 -14.38 15.58 19.83
CA GLU A 327 -14.95 16.94 19.78
C GLU A 327 -16.46 17.00 20.06
N THR A 328 -17.17 15.91 19.83
CA THR A 328 -18.61 15.82 20.11
C THR A 328 -18.87 15.98 21.60
N ILE A 329 -19.70 16.96 21.95
CA ILE A 329 -20.27 17.07 23.30
C ILE A 329 -21.36 16.02 23.42
N ASN A 330 -21.19 15.09 24.35
CA ASN A 330 -22.15 14.04 24.62
C ASN A 330 -23.06 14.47 25.76
N SER A 331 -24.29 13.97 25.75
CA SER A 331 -25.23 14.15 26.86
C SER A 331 -24.66 13.59 28.17
N ARG A 332 -25.28 14.00 29.27
CA ARG A 332 -24.96 13.52 30.62
C ARG A 332 -24.88 11.99 30.68
N PRO A 333 -24.03 11.43 31.56
CA PRO A 333 -23.93 9.99 31.77
C PRO A 333 -25.31 9.37 32.01
N SER A 334 -25.64 8.29 31.31
CA SER A 334 -26.84 7.49 31.65
C SER A 334 -26.56 6.52 32.80
N LYS A 335 -25.29 6.21 33.06
CA LYS A 335 -24.81 5.31 34.11
C LYS A 335 -23.69 5.97 34.90
N LYS A 336 -23.59 5.73 36.20
CA LYS A 336 -22.50 6.27 37.06
C LYS A 336 -21.10 5.87 36.60
N THR A 337 -20.97 4.74 35.89
CA THR A 337 -19.70 4.25 35.34
C THR A 337 -19.20 5.05 34.14
N GLU A 338 -20.08 5.81 33.49
CA GLU A 338 -19.73 6.64 32.34
C GLU A 338 -19.18 7.97 32.82
N LYS A 339 -17.87 8.17 32.68
CA LYS A 339 -17.24 9.45 32.97
C LYS A 339 -17.33 10.38 31.76
N ARG A 340 -17.49 11.68 32.03
CA ARG A 340 -17.49 12.76 31.04
C ARG A 340 -16.45 13.77 31.45
N ILE A 341 -15.75 14.33 30.47
CA ILE A 341 -14.80 15.41 30.67
C ILE A 341 -15.60 16.72 30.61
N PRO A 342 -15.53 17.58 31.64
CA PRO A 342 -16.29 18.84 31.67
C PRO A 342 -16.06 19.72 30.45
N ILE A 343 -17.13 20.34 29.96
CA ILE A 343 -17.06 21.35 28.87
C ILE A 343 -16.26 22.57 29.35
N LYS A 344 -16.49 22.97 30.61
CA LYS A 344 -15.78 24.02 31.34
C LYS A 344 -15.64 23.61 32.80
N ASN A 345 -14.68 24.20 33.51
CA ASN A 345 -14.37 23.86 34.91
C ASN A 345 -15.56 24.03 35.87
N ASN A 346 -16.50 24.93 35.57
CA ASN A 346 -17.68 25.24 36.36
C ASN A 346 -18.96 24.53 35.89
N LEU A 347 -18.89 23.64 34.90
CA LEU A 347 -20.04 22.91 34.38
C LEU A 347 -19.94 21.43 34.77
N ASP A 348 -20.81 21.00 35.70
CA ASP A 348 -20.88 19.60 36.14
C ASP A 348 -21.26 18.68 34.95
N PRO A 349 -20.41 17.71 34.58
CA PRO A 349 -20.72 16.79 33.49
C PRO A 349 -21.94 15.91 33.71
N ASN A 350 -22.38 15.72 34.96
CA ASN A 350 -23.60 14.96 35.27
C ASN A 350 -24.89 15.72 34.92
N ILE A 351 -24.79 17.05 34.77
CA ILE A 351 -25.90 17.93 34.39
C ILE A 351 -25.78 18.28 32.91
N TYR A 352 -24.62 18.81 32.50
CA TYR A 352 -24.41 19.41 31.18
C TYR A 352 -23.79 18.45 30.16
N GLY A 353 -23.45 17.23 30.57
CA GLY A 353 -22.69 16.32 29.71
C GLY A 353 -21.24 16.77 29.51
N GLY A 354 -20.61 16.28 28.46
CA GLY A 354 -19.21 16.62 28.19
C GLY A 354 -18.54 15.76 27.14
N TYR A 355 -17.22 15.89 27.08
CA TYR A 355 -16.41 15.16 26.12
C TYR A 355 -16.11 13.74 26.61
N ILE A 356 -15.72 12.89 25.67
CA ILE A 356 -15.30 11.50 25.89
C ILE A 356 -13.99 11.23 25.15
N GLU A 357 -13.39 10.06 25.41
CA GLU A 357 -12.19 9.57 24.70
C GLU A 357 -11.03 10.57 24.74
N GLU A 358 -10.50 10.82 25.94
CA GLU A 358 -9.31 11.64 26.10
C GLU A 358 -8.11 11.02 25.38
N LYS A 359 -7.33 11.85 24.67
CA LYS A 359 -6.18 11.39 23.90
C LYS A 359 -4.92 11.35 24.77
N MET A 360 -4.24 10.20 24.74
CA MET A 360 -3.00 9.99 25.49
C MET A 360 -1.80 10.60 24.77
N ALA A 361 -0.92 11.27 25.52
CA ALA A 361 0.38 11.74 25.06
C ALA A 361 1.41 10.61 25.15
N TYR A 362 1.55 10.00 26.32
CA TYR A 362 2.45 8.88 26.59
C TYR A 362 2.01 8.11 27.85
N TYR A 363 2.79 7.11 28.24
CA TYR A 363 2.51 6.21 29.35
C TYR A 363 3.68 6.16 30.31
N ILE A 364 3.41 5.87 31.58
CA ILE A 364 4.42 5.65 32.61
C ILE A 364 4.13 4.34 33.35
N ALA A 365 5.17 3.57 33.64
CA ALA A 365 5.12 2.48 34.60
C ALA A 365 5.53 3.03 35.97
N ILE A 366 4.73 2.76 37.00
CA ILE A 366 4.97 3.26 38.35
C ILE A 366 4.85 2.15 39.39
N ASN A 367 5.60 2.30 40.49
CA ASN A 367 5.27 1.70 41.78
C ASN A 367 4.53 2.75 42.62
N TYR A 368 3.55 2.35 43.43
CA TYR A 368 2.83 3.25 44.34
C TYR A 368 2.37 2.48 45.59
N LEU A 369 1.99 3.21 46.64
CA LEU A 369 1.51 2.63 47.89
C LEU A 369 -0.01 2.60 47.94
N GLU A 370 -0.59 1.43 48.13
CA GLU A 370 -2.03 1.24 48.36
C GLU A 370 -2.25 0.33 49.57
N ASN A 371 -2.98 0.82 50.58
CA ASN A 371 -3.27 0.07 51.81
C ASN A 371 -2.01 -0.51 52.47
N GLY A 372 -0.92 0.26 52.49
CA GLY A 372 0.37 -0.15 53.06
C GLY A 372 1.18 -1.14 52.23
N LYS A 373 0.71 -1.54 51.04
CA LYS A 373 1.43 -2.46 50.13
C LYS A 373 1.88 -1.74 48.87
N THR A 374 3.10 -2.03 48.41
CA THR A 374 3.59 -1.54 47.12
C THR A 374 2.87 -2.28 45.99
N LYS A 375 2.30 -1.52 45.06
CA LYS A 375 1.62 -2.00 43.86
C LYS A 375 2.20 -1.34 42.61
N LYS A 376 1.88 -1.94 41.46
CA LYS A 376 2.36 -1.53 40.13
C LYS A 376 1.21 -1.09 39.25
N ALA A 377 1.42 -0.07 38.44
CA ALA A 377 0.44 0.41 37.46
C ALA A 377 1.12 0.99 36.22
N ILE A 378 0.46 0.82 35.07
CA ILE A 378 0.81 1.54 33.84
C ILE A 378 -0.27 2.61 33.65
N VAL A 379 0.14 3.87 33.72
CA VAL A 379 -0.76 5.03 33.74
C VAL A 379 -0.61 5.83 32.45
N GLY A 380 -1.74 6.22 31.86
CA GLY A 380 -1.78 7.10 30.70
C GLY A 380 -1.72 8.57 31.09
N ILE A 381 -0.76 9.29 30.54
CA ILE A 381 -0.69 10.75 30.65
C ILE A 381 -1.33 11.34 29.40
N SER A 382 -2.41 12.11 29.58
CA SER A 382 -3.13 12.71 28.45
C SER A 382 -2.42 13.93 27.89
N ILE A 383 -2.74 14.31 26.65
CA ILE A 383 -2.24 15.55 26.05
C ILE A 383 -2.65 16.76 26.88
N LYS A 384 -3.86 16.73 27.44
CA LYS A 384 -4.39 17.77 28.32
C LYS A 384 -3.55 17.90 29.60
N ASP A 385 -3.25 16.77 30.23
CA ASP A 385 -2.64 16.75 31.57
C ASP A 385 -1.11 16.75 31.54
N LYS A 386 -0.49 16.58 30.36
CA LYS A 386 0.97 16.50 30.19
C LYS A 386 1.71 17.65 30.88
N LYS A 387 1.24 18.89 30.69
CA LYS A 387 1.88 20.08 31.25
C LYS A 387 1.85 20.07 32.78
N ASP A 388 0.70 19.69 33.35
CA ASP A 388 0.52 19.64 34.80
C ASP A 388 1.36 18.52 35.41
N PHE A 389 1.36 17.34 34.77
CA PHE A 389 2.18 16.20 35.19
C PHE A 389 3.69 16.49 35.13
N GLU A 390 4.18 17.14 34.07
CA GLU A 390 5.61 17.46 33.93
C GLU A 390 6.06 18.60 34.85
N GLY A 391 5.14 19.50 35.23
CA GLY A 391 5.42 20.58 36.18
C GLY A 391 5.40 20.11 37.65
N GLN A 392 4.49 19.20 38.00
CA GLN A 392 4.24 18.77 39.38
C GLN A 392 3.92 17.26 39.45
N THR A 393 4.91 16.43 39.09
CA THR A 393 4.73 14.98 38.93
C THR A 393 4.13 14.28 40.14
N THR A 394 4.70 14.49 41.34
CA THR A 394 4.22 13.83 42.57
C THR A 394 2.81 14.26 42.93
N GLU A 395 2.54 15.57 42.93
CA GLU A 395 1.22 16.12 43.27
C GLU A 395 0.14 15.67 42.28
N TYR A 396 0.47 15.61 40.99
CA TYR A 396 -0.44 15.10 39.97
C TYR A 396 -0.78 13.62 40.22
N LEU A 397 0.23 12.77 40.49
CA LEU A 397 0.02 11.34 40.74
C LEU A 397 -0.81 11.10 42.00
N GLU A 398 -0.54 11.84 43.08
CA GLU A 398 -1.34 11.78 44.31
C GLU A 398 -2.79 12.24 44.06
N LYS A 399 -2.98 13.31 43.29
CA LYS A 399 -4.31 13.82 42.91
C LYS A 399 -5.15 12.79 42.14
N ILE A 400 -4.53 11.96 41.32
CA ILE A 400 -5.23 10.88 40.59
C ILE A 400 -5.25 9.55 41.35
N GLY A 401 -4.76 9.51 42.59
CA GLY A 401 -4.90 8.38 43.52
C GLY A 401 -3.67 7.47 43.66
N PHE A 402 -2.51 7.83 43.10
CA PHE A 402 -1.28 7.06 43.23
C PHE A 402 -0.36 7.67 44.30
N ASN A 403 -0.56 7.28 45.55
CA ASN A 403 0.20 7.79 46.70
C ASN A 403 1.66 7.31 46.69
N LYS A 404 2.60 8.20 47.02
CA LYS A 404 4.05 7.89 47.09
C LYS A 404 4.56 7.14 45.85
N ALA A 405 4.11 7.58 44.67
CA ALA A 405 4.45 6.92 43.43
C ALA A 405 5.91 7.17 43.01
N SER A 406 6.58 6.16 42.48
CA SER A 406 7.88 6.26 41.84
C SER A 406 7.80 5.73 40.40
N ILE A 407 8.37 6.49 39.46
CA ILE A 407 8.35 6.13 38.04
C ILE A 407 9.47 5.12 37.76
N ILE A 408 9.08 3.97 37.23
CA ILE A 408 9.98 2.90 36.80
C ILE A 408 10.48 3.21 35.39
N ASN A 409 9.58 3.58 34.48
CA ASN A 409 9.90 3.85 33.09
C ASN A 409 8.80 4.67 32.40
N SER A 410 9.11 5.27 31.24
CA SER A 410 8.14 5.98 30.40
C SER A 410 8.14 5.44 28.96
N PHE A 411 6.97 5.40 28.35
CA PHE A 411 6.75 4.79 27.04
C PHE A 411 5.90 5.69 26.15
N LYS A 412 6.28 5.82 24.88
CA LYS A 412 5.49 6.53 23.86
C LYS A 412 4.42 5.61 23.28
N ASN A 413 3.46 6.17 22.53
CA ASN A 413 2.56 5.34 21.72
C ASN A 413 3.37 4.44 20.79
N TYR A 414 2.89 3.22 20.59
CA TYR A 414 3.52 2.18 19.78
C TYR A 414 4.86 1.64 20.31
N THR A 415 5.25 1.95 21.55
CA THR A 415 6.38 1.26 22.19
C THR A 415 6.09 -0.23 22.22
N LEU A 416 7.08 -1.03 21.82
CA LEU A 416 6.96 -2.47 21.61
C LEU A 416 7.31 -3.23 22.89
N PHE A 417 6.54 -4.27 23.18
CA PHE A 417 6.75 -5.19 24.29
C PHE A 417 6.79 -6.61 23.75
N GLU A 418 7.76 -7.41 24.18
CA GLU A 418 7.85 -8.84 23.89
C GLU A 418 7.54 -9.65 25.17
N LEU A 419 6.45 -10.40 25.11
CA LEU A 419 5.94 -11.23 26.21
C LEU A 419 6.71 -12.55 26.25
N GLU A 420 6.62 -13.28 27.36
CA GLU A 420 7.36 -14.54 27.58
C GLU A 420 7.09 -15.61 26.51
N ASN A 421 5.88 -15.65 25.94
CA ASN A 421 5.52 -16.58 24.86
C ASN A 421 6.01 -16.13 23.45
N GLY A 422 6.76 -15.03 23.36
CA GLY A 422 7.22 -14.42 22.10
C GLY A 422 6.17 -13.58 21.38
N SER A 423 4.98 -13.41 21.97
CA SER A 423 4.00 -12.44 21.49
C SER A 423 4.56 -11.03 21.62
N ARG A 424 4.33 -10.21 20.59
CA ARG A 424 4.69 -8.80 20.60
C ARG A 424 3.44 -7.94 20.66
N ARG A 425 3.47 -6.91 21.49
CA ARG A 425 2.38 -5.96 21.68
C ARG A 425 2.88 -4.52 21.65
N MET A 426 2.07 -3.63 21.10
CA MET A 426 2.33 -2.19 21.07
C MET A 426 1.30 -1.47 21.93
N ILE A 427 1.75 -0.63 22.86
CA ILE A 427 0.84 0.15 23.71
C ILE A 427 0.23 1.33 22.94
N VAL A 428 -1.10 1.46 22.99
CA VAL A 428 -1.84 2.58 22.38
C VAL A 428 -2.93 3.16 23.30
N GLY A 429 -3.07 2.61 24.51
CA GLY A 429 -3.95 3.14 25.55
C GLY A 429 -3.59 2.57 26.91
N ALA A 430 -3.75 3.39 27.94
CA ALA A 430 -3.74 3.01 29.34
C ALA A 430 -4.68 3.94 30.10
N SER A 431 -5.27 3.41 31.17
CA SER A 431 -6.15 4.14 32.07
C SER A 431 -5.37 5.19 32.87
N LYS A 432 -6.09 6.21 33.34
CA LYS A 432 -5.61 7.12 34.40
C LYS A 432 -5.86 6.55 35.79
N GLU A 433 -6.66 5.49 35.87
CA GLU A 433 -7.11 4.87 37.10
C GLU A 433 -6.36 3.57 37.35
N ASN A 434 -6.40 3.10 38.59
CA ASN A 434 -5.83 1.84 39.02
C ASN A 434 -6.70 0.62 38.62
N ASP A 435 -6.94 0.42 37.33
CA ASP A 435 -7.81 -0.66 36.84
C ASP A 435 -7.20 -1.52 35.71
N SER A 436 -5.91 -1.31 35.40
CA SER A 436 -5.16 -1.98 34.33
C SER A 436 -5.79 -1.87 32.93
N LYS A 437 -6.85 -1.07 32.76
CA LYS A 437 -7.51 -0.93 31.46
C LYS A 437 -6.58 -0.21 30.51
N GLY A 438 -6.62 -0.60 29.25
CA GLY A 438 -5.84 0.04 28.21
C GLY A 438 -6.24 -0.46 26.84
N GLU A 439 -5.35 -0.29 25.89
CA GLU A 439 -5.46 -0.90 24.57
C GLU A 439 -4.05 -1.22 24.06
N LEU A 440 -3.87 -2.46 23.64
CA LEU A 440 -2.67 -2.95 22.97
C LEU A 440 -3.00 -3.35 21.54
N GLN A 441 -2.01 -3.18 20.66
CA GLN A 441 -2.03 -3.63 19.28
C GLN A 441 -1.09 -4.81 19.08
N LYS A 442 -1.36 -5.63 18.06
CA LYS A 442 -0.50 -6.75 17.66
C LYS A 442 0.83 -6.20 17.13
N GLY A 443 1.95 -6.79 17.55
CA GLY A 443 3.31 -6.38 17.11
C GLY A 443 4.03 -7.42 16.25
N ASN A 444 3.54 -8.66 16.16
CA ASN A 444 4.13 -9.71 15.32
C ASN A 444 3.75 -9.49 13.84
N GLN A 445 4.67 -9.83 12.94
CA GLN A 445 4.44 -9.87 11.49
C GLN A 445 4.40 -11.34 11.05
N MET A 446 3.30 -11.76 10.43
CA MET A 446 3.21 -13.08 9.79
C MET A 446 3.93 -13.02 8.44
N TYR A 447 4.68 -14.06 8.09
CA TYR A 447 5.19 -14.24 6.73
C TYR A 447 4.68 -15.57 6.20
N LEU A 448 4.51 -15.69 4.89
CA LEU A 448 4.08 -16.94 4.26
C LEU A 448 5.26 -17.60 3.54
N PRO A 449 5.33 -18.94 3.53
CA PRO A 449 6.07 -19.71 2.53
C PRO A 449 5.74 -19.26 1.10
N GLN A 450 6.66 -19.47 0.15
CA GLN A 450 6.54 -18.94 -1.20
C GLN A 450 5.29 -19.47 -1.93
N ASN A 451 5.00 -20.77 -1.81
CA ASN A 451 3.81 -21.41 -2.39
C ASN A 451 2.52 -20.76 -1.86
N LEU A 452 2.41 -20.54 -0.55
CA LEU A 452 1.24 -19.89 0.06
C LEU A 452 1.15 -18.40 -0.31
N LEU A 453 2.28 -17.69 -0.44
CA LEU A 453 2.28 -16.30 -0.88
C LEU A 453 1.79 -16.15 -2.32
N GLU A 454 2.23 -17.04 -3.20
CA GLU A 454 1.76 -17.15 -4.60
C GLU A 454 0.27 -17.49 -4.66
N PHE A 455 -0.17 -18.47 -3.87
CA PHE A 455 -1.59 -18.82 -3.76
C PHE A 455 -2.44 -17.62 -3.36
N VAL A 456 -2.06 -16.92 -2.28
CA VAL A 456 -2.77 -15.72 -1.83
C VAL A 456 -2.72 -14.59 -2.87
N TYR A 457 -1.63 -14.47 -3.62
CA TYR A 457 -1.56 -13.53 -4.74
C TYR A 457 -2.61 -13.86 -5.80
N HIS A 458 -2.76 -15.14 -6.18
CA HIS A 458 -3.78 -15.55 -7.14
C HIS A 458 -5.20 -15.40 -6.59
N LEU A 459 -5.45 -15.70 -5.31
CA LEU A 459 -6.74 -15.42 -4.65
C LEU A 459 -7.14 -13.94 -4.84
N LYS A 460 -6.20 -13.02 -4.60
CA LYS A 460 -6.44 -11.58 -4.75
C LYS A 460 -6.77 -11.16 -6.19
N HIS A 461 -6.22 -11.85 -7.18
CA HIS A 461 -6.40 -11.54 -8.60
C HIS A 461 -7.43 -12.46 -9.26
N TYR A 462 -8.23 -13.19 -8.48
CA TYR A 462 -9.25 -14.12 -8.97
C TYR A 462 -10.18 -13.50 -10.03
N ASN A 463 -10.65 -12.27 -9.80
CA ASN A 463 -11.52 -11.55 -10.73
C ASN A 463 -10.78 -10.78 -11.85
N GLU A 464 -9.44 -10.76 -11.82
CA GLU A 464 -8.62 -9.92 -12.70
C GLU A 464 -7.98 -10.70 -13.86
N ASP A 465 -7.73 -12.00 -13.69
CA ASP A 465 -6.95 -12.80 -14.62
C ASP A 465 -7.39 -14.28 -14.62
N GLU A 466 -7.73 -14.81 -15.80
CA GLU A 466 -8.14 -16.21 -15.99
C GLU A 466 -7.04 -17.19 -15.55
N THR A 467 -5.76 -16.80 -15.67
CA THR A 467 -4.64 -17.61 -15.17
C THR A 467 -4.68 -17.80 -13.66
N SER A 468 -5.18 -16.80 -12.92
CA SER A 468 -5.31 -16.89 -11.46
C SER A 468 -6.42 -17.85 -11.06
N HIS A 469 -7.56 -17.82 -11.76
CA HIS A 469 -8.63 -18.79 -11.55
C HIS A 469 -8.13 -20.23 -11.77
N LYS A 470 -7.46 -20.48 -12.89
CA LYS A 470 -6.88 -21.79 -13.19
C LYS A 470 -5.90 -22.26 -12.11
N PHE A 471 -5.00 -21.37 -11.67
CA PHE A 471 -4.04 -21.69 -10.61
C PHE A 471 -4.72 -22.11 -9.30
N ILE A 472 -5.79 -21.39 -8.90
CA ILE A 472 -6.53 -21.70 -7.66
C ILE A 472 -7.21 -23.07 -7.76
N VAL A 473 -7.82 -23.38 -8.90
CA VAL A 473 -8.49 -24.66 -9.13
C VAL A 473 -7.50 -25.84 -9.09
N GLU A 474 -6.30 -25.66 -9.66
CA GLU A 474 -5.24 -26.67 -9.65
C GLU A 474 -4.62 -26.88 -8.25
N HIS A 475 -4.69 -25.87 -7.38
CA HIS A 475 -4.05 -25.87 -6.07
C HIS A 475 -5.03 -25.76 -4.89
N LYS A 476 -6.22 -26.35 -5.00
CA LYS A 476 -7.24 -26.30 -3.93
C LYS A 476 -6.75 -26.74 -2.55
N ALA A 477 -5.80 -27.68 -2.49
CA ALA A 477 -5.19 -28.13 -1.23
C ALA A 477 -4.47 -27.01 -0.44
N TYR A 478 -4.08 -25.91 -1.09
CA TYR A 478 -3.45 -24.77 -0.42
C TYR A 478 -4.41 -23.98 0.48
N TYR A 479 -5.74 -24.16 0.35
CA TYR A 479 -6.67 -23.60 1.34
C TYR A 479 -6.46 -24.19 2.73
N ASP A 480 -6.31 -25.52 2.82
CA ASP A 480 -6.06 -26.21 4.08
C ASP A 480 -4.70 -25.83 4.67
N GLU A 481 -3.66 -25.81 3.83
CA GLU A 481 -2.30 -25.43 4.23
C GLU A 481 -2.26 -23.97 4.73
N LEU A 482 -2.92 -23.05 4.03
CA LEU A 482 -3.02 -21.65 4.42
C LEU A 482 -3.78 -21.48 5.73
N LEU A 483 -4.91 -22.18 5.90
CA LEU A 483 -5.69 -22.12 7.14
C LEU A 483 -4.85 -22.63 8.32
N ASN A 484 -4.19 -23.78 8.18
CA ASN A 484 -3.34 -24.34 9.21
C ASN A 484 -2.21 -23.38 9.61
N TYR A 485 -1.56 -22.77 8.62
CA TYR A 485 -0.49 -21.80 8.88
C TYR A 485 -1.00 -20.56 9.65
N ILE A 486 -2.17 -20.04 9.28
CA ILE A 486 -2.81 -18.91 9.98
C ILE A 486 -3.18 -19.30 11.42
N VAL A 487 -3.70 -20.50 11.62
CA VAL A 487 -4.07 -21.05 12.92
C VAL A 487 -2.85 -21.18 13.83
N GLU A 488 -1.75 -21.75 13.35
CA GLU A 488 -0.51 -21.88 14.11
C GLU A 488 0.02 -20.51 14.57
N PHE A 489 0.02 -19.53 13.67
CA PHE A 489 0.42 -18.16 14.02
C PHE A 489 -0.53 -17.54 15.05
N ALA A 490 -1.84 -17.72 14.89
CA ALA A 490 -2.84 -17.16 15.79
C ALA A 490 -2.78 -17.78 17.19
N ASN A 491 -2.64 -19.10 17.29
CA ASN A 491 -2.49 -19.81 18.56
C ASN A 491 -1.20 -19.38 19.28
N LYS A 492 -0.11 -19.17 18.54
CA LYS A 492 1.16 -18.78 19.14
C LYS A 492 1.18 -17.33 19.64
N TYR A 493 0.59 -16.39 18.89
CA TYR A 493 0.83 -14.97 19.12
C TYR A 493 -0.42 -14.13 19.44
N LEU A 494 -1.63 -14.64 19.21
CA LEU A 494 -2.85 -13.81 19.21
C LEU A 494 -3.88 -14.23 20.25
N GLU A 495 -3.82 -15.46 20.79
CA GLU A 495 -4.77 -16.00 21.77
C GLU A 495 -6.23 -15.88 21.26
N LEU A 496 -6.53 -16.53 20.13
CA LEU A 496 -7.81 -16.40 19.41
C LEU A 496 -8.61 -17.71 19.39
N GLU A 497 -8.51 -18.52 20.43
CA GLU A 497 -8.99 -19.91 20.48
C GLU A 497 -10.44 -20.04 19.97
N ASN A 498 -11.37 -19.29 20.56
CA ASN A 498 -12.79 -19.32 20.20
C ASN A 498 -13.05 -18.84 18.75
N SER A 499 -12.30 -17.84 18.28
CA SER A 499 -12.45 -17.34 16.91
C SER A 499 -11.92 -18.35 15.90
N ILE A 500 -10.80 -19.00 16.23
CA ILE A 500 -10.18 -20.03 15.40
C ILE A 500 -11.04 -21.28 15.31
N GLU A 501 -11.61 -21.73 16.43
CA GLU A 501 -12.57 -22.85 16.45
C GLU A 501 -13.76 -22.57 15.53
N LYS A 502 -14.41 -21.40 15.69
CA LYS A 502 -15.50 -20.98 14.80
C LYS A 502 -15.08 -20.95 13.32
N ILE A 503 -13.88 -20.48 12.99
CA ILE A 503 -13.38 -20.44 11.61
C ILE A 503 -13.19 -21.86 11.05
N LYS A 504 -12.62 -22.77 11.83
CA LYS A 504 -12.44 -24.17 11.44
C LYS A 504 -13.78 -24.85 11.21
N ASP A 505 -14.74 -24.68 12.12
CA ASP A 505 -16.07 -25.27 12.00
C ASP A 505 -16.80 -24.77 10.75
N LEU A 506 -16.69 -23.47 10.45
CA LEU A 506 -17.27 -22.90 9.23
C LEU A 506 -16.62 -23.47 7.97
N TYR A 507 -15.30 -23.56 7.95
CA TYR A 507 -14.58 -24.05 6.78
C TYR A 507 -14.81 -25.54 6.53
N HIS A 508 -14.76 -26.38 7.57
CA HIS A 508 -15.01 -27.82 7.43
C HIS A 508 -16.50 -28.17 7.28
N GLY A 509 -17.40 -27.35 7.80
CA GLY A 509 -18.85 -27.58 7.74
C GLY A 509 -19.55 -26.99 6.50
N LYS A 510 -19.02 -25.91 5.91
CA LYS A 510 -19.64 -25.22 4.76
C LYS A 510 -18.68 -24.98 3.59
N GLY A 511 -17.37 -25.12 3.79
CA GLY A 511 -16.36 -24.69 2.80
C GLY A 511 -16.42 -25.45 1.47
N SER A 512 -16.91 -26.69 1.46
CA SER A 512 -17.11 -27.48 0.23
C SER A 512 -18.32 -27.05 -0.59
N ASP A 513 -19.31 -26.42 0.04
CA ASP A 513 -20.64 -26.19 -0.51
C ASP A 513 -20.86 -24.73 -0.95
N VAL A 514 -19.88 -23.86 -0.67
CA VAL A 514 -19.91 -22.43 -1.04
C VAL A 514 -19.35 -22.20 -2.44
N GLU A 515 -19.81 -21.12 -3.07
CA GLU A 515 -19.23 -20.67 -4.33
C GLU A 515 -17.73 -20.35 -4.15
N GLU A 516 -16.91 -20.72 -5.12
CA GLU A 516 -15.45 -20.50 -5.08
C GLU A 516 -15.10 -19.03 -4.83
N LYS A 517 -15.89 -18.11 -5.39
CA LYS A 517 -15.72 -16.66 -5.18
C LYS A 517 -15.89 -16.27 -3.70
N GLU A 518 -16.88 -16.82 -3.01
CA GLU A 518 -17.10 -16.55 -1.58
C GLU A 518 -15.94 -17.11 -0.74
N LEU A 519 -15.44 -18.29 -1.10
CA LEU A 519 -14.29 -18.92 -0.44
C LEU A 519 -13.03 -18.06 -0.60
N VAL A 520 -12.75 -17.61 -1.82
CA VAL A 520 -11.63 -16.70 -2.15
C VAL A 520 -11.70 -15.43 -1.29
N GLU A 521 -12.86 -14.76 -1.28
CA GLU A 521 -13.06 -13.52 -0.52
C GLU A 521 -12.88 -13.75 1.00
N SER A 522 -13.37 -14.89 1.50
CA SER A 522 -13.25 -15.26 2.92
C SER A 522 -11.80 -15.47 3.34
N PHE A 523 -10.98 -16.15 2.54
CA PHE A 523 -9.56 -16.35 2.85
C PHE A 523 -8.73 -15.06 2.74
N ILE A 524 -9.07 -14.16 1.82
CA ILE A 524 -8.45 -12.82 1.77
C ILE A 524 -8.77 -12.04 3.06
N ASN A 525 -10.04 -12.07 3.50
CA ASN A 525 -10.47 -11.41 4.73
C ASN A 525 -9.79 -12.02 5.97
N LEU A 526 -9.56 -13.33 5.98
CA LEU A 526 -8.93 -14.04 7.09
C LEU A 526 -7.53 -13.50 7.43
N LEU A 527 -6.76 -13.04 6.44
CA LEU A 527 -5.44 -12.44 6.64
C LEU A 527 -5.46 -11.18 7.53
N ALA A 528 -6.60 -10.49 7.62
CA ALA A 528 -6.73 -9.33 8.50
C ALA A 528 -6.60 -9.67 10.01
N ILE A 529 -6.87 -10.93 10.38
CA ILE A 529 -6.73 -11.39 11.77
C ILE A 529 -5.26 -11.35 12.21
N THR A 530 -4.33 -11.76 11.34
CA THR A 530 -2.90 -11.87 11.67
C THR A 530 -2.11 -10.60 11.43
N LYS A 531 -2.68 -9.62 10.71
CA LYS A 531 -2.04 -8.35 10.39
C LYS A 531 -1.56 -7.59 11.65
N CYS A 532 -0.33 -7.08 11.61
CA CYS A 532 0.23 -6.22 12.65
C CYS A 532 -0.60 -4.92 12.83
N GLY A 533 -0.70 -4.42 14.06
CA GLY A 533 -1.48 -3.24 14.42
C GLY A 533 -2.85 -3.56 15.04
N PRO A 534 -3.88 -2.72 14.80
CA PRO A 534 -5.16 -2.86 15.48
C PRO A 534 -5.92 -4.12 15.06
N ALA A 535 -6.67 -4.70 15.99
CA ALA A 535 -7.56 -5.81 15.68
C ALA A 535 -8.77 -5.33 14.85
N ALA A 536 -9.20 -6.16 13.90
CA ALA A 536 -10.29 -5.88 12.97
C ALA A 536 -11.32 -7.02 12.99
N ASP A 537 -12.60 -6.67 12.86
CA ASP A 537 -13.65 -7.66 12.60
C ASP A 537 -13.47 -8.19 11.18
N ILE A 538 -13.81 -9.46 10.95
CA ILE A 538 -13.82 -10.04 9.61
C ILE A 538 -15.16 -10.72 9.33
N THR A 539 -15.42 -10.96 8.05
CA THR A 539 -16.48 -11.87 7.59
C THR A 539 -15.81 -13.07 6.95
N PHE A 540 -16.24 -14.27 7.33
CA PHE A 540 -15.72 -15.54 6.82
C PHE A 540 -16.90 -16.47 6.53
N LEU A 541 -17.10 -16.86 5.27
CA LEU A 541 -18.21 -17.71 4.80
C LEU A 541 -19.58 -17.19 5.27
N GLY A 542 -19.86 -15.92 4.98
CA GLY A 542 -21.08 -15.21 5.37
C GLY A 542 -21.19 -14.82 6.86
N GLU A 543 -20.34 -15.39 7.72
CA GLU A 543 -20.43 -15.20 9.17
C GLU A 543 -19.47 -14.13 9.69
N LYS A 544 -19.98 -13.28 10.60
CA LYS A 544 -19.15 -12.28 11.27
C LYS A 544 -18.29 -12.94 12.36
N ILE A 545 -16.98 -12.68 12.31
CA ILE A 545 -16.02 -13.02 13.36
C ILE A 545 -15.57 -11.71 14.02
N SER A 546 -15.99 -11.52 15.27
CA SER A 546 -15.67 -10.34 16.06
C SER A 546 -14.20 -10.32 16.47
N ARG A 547 -13.58 -9.13 16.42
CA ARG A 547 -12.19 -8.96 16.86
C ARG A 547 -12.00 -9.18 18.35
N LYS A 548 -10.90 -9.85 18.74
CA LYS A 548 -10.38 -9.79 20.11
C LYS A 548 -9.65 -8.45 20.31
N ARG A 549 -10.10 -7.65 21.27
CA ARG A 549 -9.38 -6.43 21.70
C ARG A 549 -8.54 -6.73 22.92
N TYR A 550 -7.28 -6.30 22.90
CA TYR A 550 -6.35 -6.44 24.03
C TYR A 550 -6.49 -5.23 24.96
N ARG A 551 -7.46 -5.30 25.87
CA ARG A 551 -7.88 -4.14 26.70
C ARG A 551 -7.21 -4.04 28.07
N SER A 552 -6.18 -4.84 28.34
CA SER A 552 -5.46 -4.81 29.60
C SER A 552 -3.97 -4.57 29.36
N THR A 553 -3.37 -3.71 30.19
CA THR A 553 -1.92 -3.48 30.24
C THR A 553 -1.21 -4.43 31.20
N ASN A 554 -1.95 -5.25 31.95
CA ASN A 554 -1.37 -6.12 32.97
C ASN A 554 -0.41 -7.17 32.39
N CYS A 555 -0.68 -7.65 31.17
CA CYS A 555 0.19 -8.59 30.47
C CYS A 555 1.55 -8.00 30.04
N LEU A 556 1.78 -6.69 30.24
CA LEU A 556 3.07 -6.06 29.98
C LEU A 556 4.04 -6.21 31.16
N TRP A 557 3.56 -6.47 32.37
CA TRP A 557 4.44 -6.76 33.50
C TRP A 557 5.15 -8.11 33.28
N GLY A 558 6.46 -8.15 33.56
CA GLY A 558 7.33 -9.29 33.27
C GLY A 558 7.85 -9.34 31.83
N SER A 559 7.34 -8.52 30.92
CA SER A 559 7.74 -8.50 29.51
C SER A 559 9.00 -7.66 29.25
N GLU A 560 9.63 -7.85 28.09
CA GLU A 560 10.73 -6.99 27.62
C GLU A 560 10.18 -5.78 26.87
N VAL A 561 10.46 -4.58 27.36
CA VAL A 561 10.24 -3.33 26.63
C VAL A 561 11.35 -3.15 25.61
N ILE A 562 10.99 -2.92 24.35
CA ILE A 562 11.94 -2.80 23.24
C ILE A 562 11.90 -1.38 22.68
N PHE A 563 12.97 -0.63 22.92
CA PHE A 563 13.19 0.69 22.31
C PHE A 563 14.00 0.54 21.04
N GLN A 564 13.38 0.84 19.90
CA GLN A 564 13.99 0.65 18.59
C GLN A 564 14.45 1.99 17.99
N SER A 565 15.66 2.00 17.45
CA SER A 565 16.13 3.07 16.55
C SER A 565 15.25 3.16 15.29
N PRO A 566 15.30 4.27 14.52
CA PRO A 566 14.45 4.44 13.32
C PRO A 566 14.55 3.31 12.28
N THR A 567 15.68 2.60 12.22
CA THR A 567 15.90 1.44 11.33
C THR A 567 15.70 0.09 12.01
N GLY A 568 15.47 0.08 13.33
CA GLY A 568 15.41 -1.12 14.18
C GLY A 568 16.70 -1.95 14.23
N LEU A 569 17.83 -1.41 13.76
CA LEU A 569 19.13 -2.10 13.83
C LEU A 569 19.70 -2.08 15.24
N TYR A 570 19.48 -0.97 15.96
CA TYR A 570 19.80 -0.86 17.37
C TYR A 570 18.51 -0.95 18.18
N GLU A 571 18.54 -1.82 19.18
CA GLU A 571 17.48 -1.99 20.17
C GLU A 571 18.07 -1.82 21.58
N THR A 572 17.29 -1.23 22.48
CA THR A 572 17.52 -1.30 23.93
C THR A 572 16.37 -2.09 24.53
N ARG A 573 16.70 -3.18 25.23
CA ARG A 573 15.71 -4.06 25.86
C ARG A 573 15.80 -3.91 27.37
N LEU A 574 14.66 -3.67 28.01
CA LEU A 574 14.55 -3.53 29.45
C LEU A 574 13.42 -4.43 29.95
N ARG A 575 13.69 -5.27 30.94
CA ARG A 575 12.64 -6.05 31.59
C ARG A 575 11.76 -5.11 32.42
N LEU A 576 10.45 -5.14 32.17
CA LEU A 576 9.49 -4.37 32.95
C LEU A 576 9.07 -5.18 34.16
N GLU A 577 9.73 -4.94 35.29
CA GLU A 577 9.46 -5.68 36.52
C GLU A 577 8.33 -5.10 37.35
#